data_AF-A0A7C0VXR8-F1
#
_entry.id   AF-A0A7C0VXR8-F1
#
_cell.length_a   1.000
_cell.length_b   1.000
_cell.length_c   1.000
_cell.angle_alpha   90.00
_cell.angle_beta   90.00
_cell.angle_gamma   90.00
#
_symmetry.space_group_name_H-M   'P 1'
#
loop_
_entity.id
_entity.type
_entity.pdbx_description
1 polymer ?
#
loop_
_entity_poly.entity_id
_entity_poly.type
_entity_poly.pdbx_seq_one_letter_code
_entity_poly.pdbx_strand_id
1 'polypeptide(L)'
;MLIVVSNQLSREEIRRYSKGRSGYILFNYGEDADVFSKTLESNGFEHIDLRNIIINSRGELRRAVIDFTGALNTNPPHPDWWAILISRRVAMYEFANALAKLFIVQKIIETADWDTIILYDGSISPWNYLRSGKHRIDAKFITLFSMKTDWQQRLESILPLRTVLWFLKKIVTKTRLGWHPSEIKSNFNASPVVMFTLIAKNSFTKERSFKDVYFGDLAKCVEADGYSPVVMGQLHDKLTGDLLNNINSKKDNSFFLLEHIWSLKDLLSVFKRGLKDFFGREPEWPLSDFAGFDVKEFLNVNLKWELQAGYTDSLLYYKATKNILEKISPELLIYPYENKCTERMFLKAVSEVSPDTKTIGYQHAVLTPKHIHMFLAKDESESLPLPDRIVTNGPYTARLLRETGNYPEGMITAGTALRQAAEIPDEFIKKESPKRVKNVLLTLAEGVEEYDKGLAFLRDIQKSNDTGKIDFRVRLHP
;
A
#
# COMPACT_ATOMS: atom_id res chain seq x y z
N MET A 1 18.59 0.36 -31.37
CA MET A 1 17.22 -0.19 -31.29
C MET A 1 16.17 0.93 -31.27
N LEU A 2 15.00 0.70 -31.89
CA LEU A 2 13.82 1.57 -31.86
C LEU A 2 12.75 0.98 -30.94
N ILE A 3 12.16 1.79 -30.05
CA ILE A 3 11.06 1.40 -29.19
C ILE A 3 9.83 2.22 -29.57
N VAL A 4 8.75 1.53 -29.91
CA VAL A 4 7.47 2.12 -30.28
C VAL A 4 6.44 1.78 -29.22
N VAL A 5 6.00 2.76 -28.45
CA VAL A 5 4.90 2.58 -27.50
C VAL A 5 3.59 2.91 -28.18
N SER A 6 2.65 1.96 -28.22
CA SER A 6 1.37 2.18 -28.89
C SER A 6 0.26 1.27 -28.36
N ASN A 7 -0.97 1.79 -28.38
CA ASN A 7 -2.19 1.00 -28.17
C ASN A 7 -2.86 0.57 -29.49
N GLN A 8 -2.40 1.07 -30.63
CA GLN A 8 -2.96 0.79 -31.96
C GLN A 8 -2.04 1.33 -33.05
N LEU A 9 -1.79 0.54 -34.08
CA LEU A 9 -0.92 0.88 -35.20
C LEU A 9 -1.68 0.79 -36.52
N SER A 10 -1.48 1.77 -37.37
CA SER A 10 -1.94 1.74 -38.76
C SER A 10 -1.15 0.71 -39.58
N ARG A 11 -1.69 0.30 -40.73
CA ARG A 11 -1.00 -0.61 -41.66
C ARG A 11 0.34 -0.06 -42.15
N GLU A 12 0.45 1.25 -42.31
CA GLU A 12 1.69 1.91 -42.73
C GLU A 12 2.75 1.86 -41.63
N GLU A 13 2.35 2.09 -40.38
CA GLU A 13 3.24 1.99 -39.22
C GLU A 13 3.74 0.56 -39.02
N ILE A 14 2.87 -0.44 -39.13
CA ILE A 14 3.25 -1.86 -39.05
C ILE A 14 4.32 -2.18 -40.10
N ARG A 15 4.09 -1.82 -41.37
CA ARG A 15 5.07 -2.03 -42.46
C ARG A 15 6.38 -1.28 -42.24
N ARG A 16 6.32 -0.10 -41.61
CA ARG A 16 7.50 0.70 -41.30
C ARG A 16 8.37 0.04 -40.23
N TYR A 17 7.73 -0.52 -39.20
CA TYR A 17 8.39 -1.06 -38.01
C TYR A 17 8.70 -2.56 -38.10
N SER A 18 8.18 -3.26 -39.10
CA SER A 18 8.51 -4.66 -39.40
C SER A 18 9.84 -4.84 -40.15
N LYS A 19 10.64 -3.78 -40.31
CA LYS A 19 11.93 -3.85 -41.00
C LYS A 19 13.00 -4.35 -40.04
N GLY A 20 13.62 -5.47 -40.39
CA GLY A 20 14.66 -6.10 -39.57
C GLY A 20 14.08 -7.07 -38.55
N ARG A 21 14.83 -7.32 -37.47
CA ARG A 21 14.39 -8.16 -36.38
C ARG A 21 13.49 -7.35 -35.45
N SER A 22 12.19 -7.61 -35.51
CA SER A 22 11.18 -6.83 -34.77
C SER A 22 10.42 -7.69 -33.77
N GLY A 23 10.29 -7.20 -32.55
CA GLY A 23 9.61 -7.87 -31.46
C GLY A 23 8.48 -7.02 -30.89
N TYR A 24 7.64 -7.63 -30.05
CA TYR A 24 6.63 -6.90 -29.29
C TYR A 24 6.38 -7.47 -27.91
N ILE A 25 5.87 -6.61 -27.03
CA ILE A 25 5.60 -6.89 -25.62
C ILE A 25 4.18 -6.46 -25.30
N LEU A 26 3.47 -7.30 -24.54
CA LEU A 26 2.17 -6.97 -23.97
C LEU A 26 2.32 -6.75 -22.46
N PHE A 27 2.09 -5.52 -22.00
CA PHE A 27 2.01 -5.22 -20.56
C PHE A 27 0.61 -5.45 -19.98
N ASN A 28 -0.41 -5.41 -20.83
CA ASN A 28 -1.81 -5.69 -20.48
C ASN A 28 -2.38 -6.76 -21.42
N TYR A 29 -3.29 -7.56 -20.90
CA TYR A 29 -4.00 -8.62 -21.63
C TYR A 29 -5.49 -8.30 -21.75
N GLY A 30 -6.14 -8.79 -22.80
CA GLY A 30 -7.55 -8.56 -23.10
C GLY A 30 -7.84 -8.70 -24.59
N GLU A 31 -9.11 -8.61 -25.00
CA GLU A 31 -9.51 -8.80 -26.40
C GLU A 31 -8.76 -7.87 -27.37
N ASP A 32 -8.59 -6.59 -27.02
CA ASP A 32 -7.84 -5.63 -27.81
C ASP A 32 -6.34 -6.00 -27.91
N ALA A 33 -5.75 -6.53 -26.84
CA ALA A 33 -4.36 -6.97 -26.81
C ALA A 33 -4.17 -8.22 -27.68
N ASP A 34 -5.13 -9.14 -27.67
CA ASP A 34 -5.10 -10.36 -28.49
C ASP A 34 -5.22 -10.02 -29.99
N VAL A 35 -6.10 -9.09 -30.34
CA VAL A 35 -6.22 -8.58 -31.72
C VAL A 35 -4.92 -7.90 -32.15
N PHE A 36 -4.34 -7.08 -31.28
CA PHE A 36 -3.07 -6.39 -31.53
C PHE A 36 -1.92 -7.40 -31.74
N SER A 37 -1.82 -8.40 -30.85
CA SER A 37 -0.85 -9.50 -30.91
C SER A 37 -0.92 -10.25 -32.25
N LYS A 38 -2.11 -10.75 -32.61
CA LYS A 38 -2.32 -11.47 -33.89
C LYS A 38 -1.96 -10.62 -35.10
N THR A 39 -2.24 -9.32 -35.03
CA THR A 39 -1.90 -8.38 -36.10
C THR A 39 -0.38 -8.25 -36.25
N LEU A 40 0.37 -8.17 -35.16
CA LEU A 40 1.84 -8.09 -35.20
C LEU A 40 2.49 -9.42 -35.63
N GLU A 41 2.05 -10.55 -35.07
CA GLU A 41 2.54 -11.88 -35.45
C GLU A 41 2.36 -12.16 -36.96
N SER A 42 1.18 -11.82 -37.51
CA SER A 42 0.92 -11.97 -38.96
C SER A 42 1.76 -11.06 -39.86
N ASN A 43 2.42 -10.05 -39.28
CA ASN A 43 3.35 -9.16 -39.97
C ASN A 43 4.83 -9.42 -39.60
N GLY A 44 5.12 -10.58 -39.01
CA GLY A 44 6.50 -11.03 -38.78
C GLY A 44 7.16 -10.50 -37.51
N PHE A 45 6.38 -9.95 -36.57
CA PHE A 45 6.91 -9.59 -35.26
C PHE A 45 6.92 -10.81 -34.33
N GLU A 46 7.96 -10.91 -33.51
CA GLU A 46 8.10 -11.97 -32.52
C GLU A 46 7.60 -11.52 -31.13
N HIS A 47 6.83 -12.37 -30.46
CA HIS A 47 6.37 -12.08 -29.10
C HIS A 47 7.51 -12.28 -28.09
N ILE A 48 7.80 -11.25 -27.31
CA ILE A 48 8.78 -11.30 -26.23
C ILE A 48 8.05 -11.66 -24.92
N ASP A 49 8.17 -12.92 -24.49
CA ASP A 49 7.58 -13.37 -23.22
C ASP A 49 8.34 -12.76 -22.01
N LEU A 50 7.66 -11.88 -21.28
CA LEU A 50 8.22 -11.21 -20.11
C LEU A 50 8.44 -12.14 -18.91
N ARG A 51 7.83 -13.33 -18.86
CA ARG A 51 7.87 -14.20 -17.66
C ARG A 51 9.28 -14.50 -17.19
N ASN A 52 10.16 -14.90 -18.10
CA ASN A 52 11.55 -15.24 -17.77
C ASN A 52 12.33 -14.01 -17.29
N ILE A 53 12.12 -12.86 -17.93
CA ILE A 53 12.77 -11.60 -17.54
C ILE A 53 12.30 -11.18 -16.15
N ILE A 54 11.00 -11.24 -15.88
CA ILE A 54 10.42 -10.89 -14.57
C ILE A 54 10.93 -11.84 -13.49
N ILE A 55 10.92 -13.16 -13.72
CA ILE A 55 11.37 -14.16 -12.75
C ILE A 55 12.85 -13.97 -12.42
N ASN A 56 13.69 -13.79 -13.43
CA ASN A 56 15.13 -13.66 -13.27
C ASN A 56 15.54 -12.32 -12.64
N SER A 57 14.79 -11.25 -12.93
CA SER A 57 15.13 -9.89 -12.49
C SER A 57 14.32 -9.40 -11.29
N ARG A 58 13.39 -10.19 -10.74
CA ARG A 58 12.49 -9.77 -9.64
C ARG A 58 13.21 -9.20 -8.42
N GLY A 59 14.33 -9.81 -8.02
CA GLY A 59 15.08 -9.41 -6.84
C GLY A 59 15.85 -8.11 -7.08
N GLU A 60 16.29 -7.90 -8.32
CA GLU A 60 16.92 -6.65 -8.75
C GLU A 60 15.87 -5.54 -8.88
N LEU A 61 14.74 -5.80 -9.53
CA LEU A 61 13.61 -4.87 -9.63
C LEU A 61 13.13 -4.41 -8.25
N ARG A 62 12.90 -5.36 -7.34
CA ARG A 62 12.46 -5.05 -5.97
C ARG A 62 13.46 -4.14 -5.26
N ARG A 63 14.77 -4.43 -5.35
CA ARG A 63 15.82 -3.59 -4.78
C ARG A 63 15.86 -2.22 -5.43
N ALA A 64 15.85 -2.14 -6.76
CA ALA A 64 15.86 -0.87 -7.48
C ALA A 64 14.70 0.05 -7.07
N VAL A 65 13.49 -0.49 -6.95
CA VAL A 65 12.32 0.29 -6.50
C VAL A 65 12.48 0.72 -5.04
N ILE A 66 12.91 -0.18 -4.15
CA ILE A 66 13.16 0.14 -2.73
C ILE A 66 14.23 1.22 -2.61
N ASP A 67 15.37 1.09 -3.28
CA ASP A 67 16.49 2.02 -3.17
C ASP A 67 16.15 3.39 -3.74
N PHE A 68 15.48 3.44 -4.90
CA PHE A 68 15.05 4.70 -5.53
C PHE A 68 14.13 5.50 -4.61
N THR A 69 13.09 4.84 -4.09
CA THR A 69 12.14 5.49 -3.18
C THR A 69 12.74 5.71 -1.79
N GLY A 70 13.72 4.90 -1.40
CA GLY A 70 14.61 5.06 -0.25
C GLY A 70 15.29 6.41 -0.26
N ALA A 71 15.98 6.70 -1.36
CA ALA A 71 16.68 7.97 -1.55
C ALA A 71 15.73 9.18 -1.46
N LEU A 72 14.50 9.06 -1.99
CA LEU A 72 13.46 10.10 -1.84
C LEU A 72 13.00 10.26 -0.38
N ASN A 73 12.93 9.17 0.38
CA ASN A 73 12.56 9.19 1.79
C ASN A 73 13.67 9.72 2.70
N THR A 74 14.94 9.44 2.39
CA THR A 74 16.09 9.99 3.12
C THR A 74 16.25 11.49 2.88
N ASN A 75 15.92 11.97 1.67
CA ASN A 75 15.94 13.40 1.33
C ASN A 75 14.55 13.88 0.85
N PRO A 76 13.57 14.05 1.75
CA PRO A 76 12.20 14.38 1.38
C PRO A 76 12.09 15.65 0.50
N PRO A 77 11.51 15.56 -0.72
CA PRO A 77 11.35 16.72 -1.61
C PRO A 77 10.22 17.67 -1.17
N HIS A 78 9.40 17.27 -0.20
CA HIS A 78 8.23 18.02 0.26
C HIS A 78 8.16 18.09 1.79
N PRO A 79 7.77 19.22 2.41
CA PRO A 79 7.68 19.33 3.87
C PRO A 79 6.72 18.32 4.52
N ASP A 80 5.64 17.97 3.82
CA ASP A 80 4.65 16.99 4.26
C ASP A 80 4.82 15.64 3.55
N TRP A 81 6.06 15.28 3.20
CA TRP A 81 6.38 14.06 2.44
C TRP A 81 5.72 12.80 2.98
N TRP A 82 5.66 12.66 4.30
CA TRP A 82 5.07 11.49 4.96
C TRP A 82 3.55 11.40 4.83
N ALA A 83 2.89 12.47 4.41
CA ALA A 83 1.47 12.48 4.05
C ALA A 83 1.21 12.08 2.58
N ILE A 84 2.26 11.99 1.76
CA ILE A 84 2.20 11.72 0.31
C ILE A 84 2.43 10.23 0.06
N LEU A 85 1.70 9.63 -0.90
CA LEU A 85 1.63 8.18 -1.09
C LEU A 85 2.85 7.59 -1.81
N ILE A 86 3.55 8.36 -2.64
CA ILE A 86 4.85 8.01 -3.23
C ILE A 86 5.83 7.56 -2.14
N SER A 87 5.78 8.18 -0.95
CA SER A 87 6.66 7.81 0.17
C SER A 87 6.46 6.37 0.66
N ARG A 88 5.28 5.77 0.44
CA ARG A 88 4.89 4.44 0.96
C ARG A 88 5.33 3.27 0.08
N ARG A 89 5.48 3.42 -1.24
CA ARG A 89 5.89 2.34 -2.16
C ARG A 89 4.92 1.15 -2.17
N VAL A 90 3.64 1.38 -2.41
CA VAL A 90 2.71 0.24 -2.51
C VAL A 90 2.86 -0.41 -3.89
N ALA A 91 3.21 -1.71 -3.94
CA ALA A 91 3.44 -2.44 -5.20
C ALA A 91 2.22 -2.44 -6.15
N MET A 92 1.00 -2.39 -5.59
CA MET A 92 -0.25 -2.30 -6.35
C MET A 92 -0.60 -0.88 -6.80
N TYR A 93 0.26 0.11 -6.53
CA TYR A 93 0.03 1.50 -6.93
C TYR A 93 0.64 1.78 -8.30
N GLU A 94 -0.04 2.59 -9.10
CA GLU A 94 0.35 2.96 -10.47
C GLU A 94 1.83 3.38 -10.56
N PHE A 95 2.32 4.12 -9.55
CA PHE A 95 3.71 4.53 -9.46
C PHE A 95 4.70 3.35 -9.46
N ALA A 96 4.50 2.35 -8.60
CA ALA A 96 5.42 1.21 -8.50
C ALA A 96 5.34 0.32 -9.75
N ASN A 97 4.14 0.16 -10.32
CA ASN A 97 3.93 -0.56 -11.58
C ASN A 97 4.65 0.13 -12.75
N ALA A 98 4.61 1.47 -12.81
CA ALA A 98 5.29 2.25 -13.83
C ALA A 98 6.82 2.11 -13.74
N LEU A 99 7.38 2.19 -12.52
CA LEU A 99 8.81 1.93 -12.31
C LEU A 99 9.17 0.49 -12.73
N ALA A 100 8.34 -0.50 -12.40
CA ALA A 100 8.57 -1.88 -12.83
C ALA A 100 8.61 -2.03 -14.36
N LYS A 101 7.70 -1.36 -15.08
CA LYS A 101 7.69 -1.35 -16.54
C LYS A 101 8.97 -0.73 -17.12
N LEU A 102 9.42 0.40 -16.56
CA LEU A 102 10.65 1.05 -16.99
C LEU A 102 11.87 0.15 -16.80
N PHE A 103 11.97 -0.48 -15.64
CA PHE A 103 13.04 -1.43 -15.34
C PHE A 103 13.03 -2.62 -16.31
N ILE A 104 11.86 -3.20 -16.58
CA ILE A 104 11.74 -4.33 -17.52
C ILE A 104 12.18 -3.92 -18.93
N VAL A 105 11.75 -2.74 -19.40
CA VAL A 105 12.16 -2.23 -20.71
C VAL A 105 13.67 -2.00 -20.77
N GLN A 106 14.27 -1.45 -19.72
CA GLN A 106 15.72 -1.31 -19.63
C GLN A 106 16.43 -2.67 -19.73
N LYS A 107 15.96 -3.71 -19.04
CA LYS A 107 16.54 -5.06 -19.14
C LYS A 107 16.43 -5.66 -20.53
N ILE A 108 15.33 -5.40 -21.23
CA ILE A 108 15.15 -5.85 -22.61
C ILE A 108 16.12 -5.14 -23.53
N ILE A 109 16.32 -3.84 -23.37
CA ILE A 109 17.31 -3.07 -24.13
C ILE A 109 18.73 -3.63 -23.94
N GLU A 110 19.08 -4.04 -22.72
CA GLU A 110 20.41 -4.58 -22.42
C GLU A 110 20.65 -6.00 -22.97
N THR A 111 19.59 -6.82 -23.09
CA THR A 111 19.73 -8.26 -23.33
C THR A 111 19.29 -8.70 -24.72
N ALA A 112 18.54 -7.86 -25.43
CA ALA A 112 17.79 -8.28 -26.59
C ALA A 112 18.30 -7.63 -27.88
N ASP A 113 18.59 -8.47 -28.86
CA ASP A 113 19.05 -8.09 -30.19
C ASP A 113 17.85 -7.85 -31.11
N TRP A 114 17.19 -6.71 -30.94
CA TRP A 114 16.07 -6.27 -31.79
C TRP A 114 16.38 -4.93 -32.44
N ASP A 115 15.99 -4.80 -33.70
CA ASP A 115 15.99 -3.52 -34.40
C ASP A 115 14.84 -2.64 -33.89
N THR A 116 13.66 -3.22 -33.74
CA THR A 116 12.44 -2.54 -33.29
C THR A 116 11.67 -3.36 -32.25
N ILE A 117 11.23 -2.73 -31.17
CA ILE A 117 10.32 -3.32 -30.18
C ILE A 117 9.04 -2.49 -30.08
N ILE A 118 7.89 -3.15 -30.21
CA ILE A 118 6.58 -2.54 -29.97
C ILE A 118 6.13 -2.84 -28.55
N LEU A 119 5.87 -1.80 -27.75
CA LEU A 119 5.31 -1.91 -26.41
C LEU A 119 3.81 -1.63 -26.47
N TYR A 120 3.01 -2.66 -26.23
CA TYR A 120 1.58 -2.52 -26.01
C TYR A 120 1.30 -2.33 -24.52
N ASP A 121 0.77 -1.16 -24.17
CA ASP A 121 0.31 -0.85 -22.83
C ASP A 121 -1.06 -0.19 -22.91
N GLY A 122 -2.07 -0.83 -22.30
CA GLY A 122 -3.42 -0.24 -22.18
C GLY A 122 -3.47 0.88 -21.14
N SER A 123 -2.42 1.05 -20.35
CA SER A 123 -2.22 2.17 -19.42
C SER A 123 -1.17 3.14 -19.95
N ILE A 124 -1.38 4.42 -19.69
CA ILE A 124 -0.66 5.52 -20.36
C ILE A 124 0.62 5.95 -19.60
N SER A 125 0.79 5.51 -18.36
CA SER A 125 1.55 6.23 -17.32
C SER A 125 2.77 5.43 -16.82
N PRO A 126 3.75 5.16 -17.70
CA PRO A 126 4.89 6.07 -17.68
C PRO A 126 5.22 6.71 -19.03
N TRP A 127 4.81 6.10 -20.14
CA TRP A 127 5.35 6.38 -21.48
C TRP A 127 5.08 7.80 -21.98
N ASN A 128 3.94 8.37 -21.61
CA ASN A 128 3.62 9.76 -21.99
C ASN A 128 4.55 10.79 -21.36
N TYR A 129 5.10 10.49 -20.19
CA TYR A 129 5.92 11.40 -19.40
C TYR A 129 7.42 11.22 -19.67
N LEU A 130 7.78 10.26 -20.54
CA LEU A 130 9.13 10.05 -21.06
C LEU A 130 9.33 10.70 -22.42
N ARG A 131 8.30 11.37 -22.97
CA ARG A 131 8.36 12.09 -24.26
C ARG A 131 9.39 13.20 -24.29
N SER A 132 9.86 13.67 -23.13
CA SER A 132 10.91 14.68 -23.02
C SER A 132 12.28 14.21 -23.55
N GLY A 133 12.45 12.92 -23.85
CA GLY A 133 13.64 12.37 -24.53
C GLY A 133 14.91 12.39 -23.68
N LYS A 134 14.81 12.67 -22.38
CA LYS A 134 15.93 12.62 -21.44
C LYS A 134 16.05 11.22 -20.86
N HIS A 135 16.76 10.35 -21.57
CA HIS A 135 17.19 9.05 -21.05
C HIS A 135 18.65 8.82 -21.43
N ARG A 136 19.37 8.05 -20.63
CA ARG A 136 20.76 7.65 -20.89
C ARG A 136 20.85 6.32 -21.64
N ILE A 137 19.70 5.81 -22.06
CA ILE A 137 19.56 4.52 -22.71
C ILE A 137 19.81 4.66 -24.20
N ASP A 138 20.57 3.72 -24.77
CA ASP A 138 20.89 3.64 -26.19
C ASP A 138 19.73 3.05 -27.02
N ALA A 139 18.57 3.71 -26.95
CA ALA A 139 17.38 3.37 -27.71
C ALA A 139 16.60 4.63 -28.10
N LYS A 140 16.00 4.62 -29.29
CA LYS A 140 15.12 5.71 -29.73
C LYS A 140 13.68 5.40 -29.34
N PHE A 141 12.98 6.32 -28.68
CA PHE A 141 11.58 6.15 -28.31
C PHE A 141 10.65 6.91 -29.27
N ILE A 142 9.57 6.25 -29.68
CA ILE A 142 8.44 6.86 -30.38
C ILE A 142 7.17 6.47 -29.64
N THR A 143 6.32 7.46 -29.35
CA THR A 143 5.05 7.24 -28.67
C THR A 143 3.89 7.53 -29.62
N LEU A 144 3.14 6.51 -29.99
CA LEU A 144 2.01 6.56 -30.91
C LEU A 144 0.73 6.17 -30.17
N PHE A 145 0.16 7.12 -29.43
CA PHE A 145 -1.12 6.92 -28.75
C PHE A 145 -2.24 7.65 -29.48
N SER A 146 -3.33 6.93 -29.75
CA SER A 146 -4.63 7.55 -30.00
C SER A 146 -5.20 7.96 -28.65
N MET A 147 -5.10 9.27 -28.33
CA MET A 147 -5.68 9.80 -27.09
C MET A 147 -7.20 9.83 -27.22
N LYS A 148 -7.89 8.88 -26.59
CA LYS A 148 -9.20 9.22 -26.03
C LYS A 148 -8.91 10.24 -24.93
N THR A 149 -9.32 11.48 -25.14
CA THR A 149 -9.11 12.54 -24.15
C THR A 149 -9.91 12.19 -22.91
N ASP A 150 -9.24 11.71 -21.86
CA ASP A 150 -9.86 11.61 -20.55
C ASP A 150 -9.97 13.02 -19.98
N TRP A 151 -11.10 13.66 -20.28
CA TRP A 151 -11.40 15.02 -19.85
C TRP A 151 -11.41 15.12 -18.31
N GLN A 152 -11.72 14.04 -17.60
CA GLN A 152 -11.70 14.01 -16.14
C GLN A 152 -10.26 14.15 -15.65
N GLN A 153 -9.32 13.37 -16.20
CA GLN A 153 -7.91 13.49 -15.84
C GLN A 153 -7.35 14.88 -16.14
N ARG A 154 -7.75 15.49 -17.26
CA ARG A 154 -7.35 16.88 -17.58
C ARG A 154 -7.91 17.88 -16.57
N LEU A 155 -9.18 17.77 -16.20
CA LEU A 155 -9.77 18.65 -15.19
C LEU A 155 -9.13 18.47 -13.82
N GLU A 156 -8.93 17.22 -13.38
CA GLU A 156 -8.28 16.90 -12.11
C GLU A 156 -6.81 17.35 -12.08
N SER A 157 -6.15 17.49 -13.24
CA SER A 157 -4.79 18.04 -13.31
C SER A 157 -4.70 19.57 -13.13
N ILE A 158 -5.82 20.30 -13.29
CA ILE A 158 -5.86 21.77 -13.27
C ILE A 158 -6.65 22.29 -12.05
N LEU A 159 -7.63 21.53 -11.58
CA LEU A 159 -8.52 21.90 -10.48
C LEU A 159 -8.44 20.88 -9.34
N PRO A 160 -8.36 21.33 -8.07
CA PRO A 160 -8.27 20.45 -6.90
C PRO A 160 -9.63 19.84 -6.52
N LEU A 161 -10.35 19.26 -7.48
CA LEU A 161 -11.74 18.82 -7.33
C LEU A 161 -11.91 17.82 -6.19
N ARG A 162 -11.00 16.84 -6.08
CA ARG A 162 -11.07 15.83 -5.02
C ARG A 162 -10.81 16.41 -3.65
N THR A 163 -9.93 17.40 -3.52
CA THR A 163 -9.69 18.14 -2.27
C THR A 163 -10.94 18.90 -1.82
N VAL A 164 -11.66 19.52 -2.77
CA VAL A 164 -12.93 20.20 -2.49
C VAL A 164 -14.02 19.20 -2.06
N LEU A 165 -14.19 18.10 -2.82
CA LEU A 165 -15.16 17.05 -2.49
C LEU A 165 -14.85 16.39 -1.14
N TRP A 166 -13.57 16.17 -0.84
CA TRP A 166 -13.11 15.68 0.45
C TRP A 166 -13.54 16.60 1.59
N PHE A 167 -13.31 17.91 1.46
CA PHE A 167 -13.68 18.90 2.46
C PHE A 167 -15.19 18.90 2.73
N LEU A 168 -16.00 18.90 1.67
CA LEU A 168 -17.46 18.81 1.77
C LEU A 168 -17.90 17.51 2.44
N LYS A 169 -17.30 16.37 2.06
CA LYS A 169 -17.58 15.07 2.68
C LYS A 169 -17.28 15.09 4.18
N LYS A 170 -16.16 15.68 4.62
CA LYS A 170 -15.82 15.79 6.04
C LYS A 170 -16.79 16.69 6.81
N ILE A 171 -17.27 17.79 6.21
CA ILE A 171 -18.34 18.63 6.82
C ILE A 171 -19.63 17.82 7.02
N VAL A 172 -20.04 17.05 6.00
CA VAL A 172 -21.24 16.20 6.10
C VAL A 172 -21.07 15.14 7.18
N THR A 173 -19.92 14.47 7.22
CA THR A 173 -19.61 13.47 8.26
C THR A 173 -19.64 14.09 9.66
N LYS A 174 -19.00 15.25 9.87
CA LYS A 174 -19.00 15.95 11.17
C LYS A 174 -20.41 16.34 11.59
N THR A 175 -21.20 16.86 10.65
CA THR A 175 -22.60 17.23 10.91
C THR A 175 -23.44 16.03 11.33
N ARG A 176 -23.23 14.86 10.71
CA ARG A 176 -23.97 13.63 11.06
C ARG A 176 -23.55 13.01 12.39
N LEU A 177 -22.27 13.10 12.75
CA LEU A 177 -21.76 12.64 14.05
C LEU A 177 -22.14 13.58 15.20
N GLY A 178 -22.64 14.78 14.88
CA GLY A 178 -22.88 15.84 15.85
C GLY A 178 -21.63 16.70 16.03
N TRP A 179 -21.83 18.02 16.07
CA TRP A 179 -20.78 19.02 16.26
C TRP A 179 -20.30 19.12 17.71
N HIS A 180 -20.40 18.05 18.48
CA HIS A 180 -19.84 18.02 19.81
C HIS A 180 -18.40 17.53 19.69
N PRO A 181 -17.39 18.37 20.00
CA PRO A 181 -16.14 17.81 20.47
C PRO A 181 -16.57 16.95 21.66
N SER A 182 -16.34 15.64 21.60
CA SER A 182 -16.37 14.86 22.82
C SER A 182 -15.50 15.64 23.80
N GLU A 183 -16.07 16.05 24.94
CA GLU A 183 -15.29 16.55 26.06
C GLU A 183 -14.36 15.39 26.42
N ILE A 184 -13.20 15.35 25.78
CA ILE A 184 -12.15 14.39 26.10
C ILE A 184 -11.70 14.84 27.48
N LYS A 185 -12.28 14.22 28.50
CA LYS A 185 -11.90 14.48 29.88
C LYS A 185 -10.53 13.83 30.07
N SER A 186 -9.57 14.62 30.52
CA SER A 186 -8.18 14.22 30.79
C SER A 186 -8.05 13.39 32.08
N ASN A 187 -9.12 13.24 32.86
CA ASN A 187 -9.08 12.55 34.15
C ASN A 187 -9.26 11.05 33.94
N PHE A 188 -8.14 10.36 33.73
CA PHE A 188 -8.06 8.91 33.78
C PHE A 188 -7.71 8.45 35.20
N ASN A 189 -8.25 7.29 35.61
CA ASN A 189 -7.99 6.72 36.93
C ASN A 189 -6.58 6.12 37.03
N ALA A 190 -5.97 5.78 35.89
CA ALA A 190 -4.60 5.27 35.77
C ALA A 190 -3.96 5.81 34.47
N SER A 191 -2.68 5.52 34.25
CA SER A 191 -1.98 5.85 33.01
C SER A 191 -2.75 5.34 31.78
N PRO A 192 -3.10 6.20 30.81
CA PRO A 192 -3.86 5.78 29.65
C PRO A 192 -3.00 5.02 28.64
N VAL A 193 -3.53 3.93 28.13
CA VAL A 193 -2.98 3.16 27.00
C VAL A 193 -3.93 3.25 25.82
N VAL A 194 -3.48 3.89 24.75
CA VAL A 194 -4.30 4.17 23.57
C VAL A 194 -4.16 3.05 22.54
N MET A 195 -5.27 2.45 22.15
CA MET A 195 -5.36 1.48 21.05
C MET A 195 -6.04 2.15 19.85
N PHE A 196 -5.26 2.47 18.83
CA PHE A 196 -5.77 3.01 17.58
C PHE A 196 -6.25 1.87 16.67
N THR A 197 -7.51 1.89 16.22
CA THR A 197 -8.14 0.78 15.50
C THR A 197 -9.09 1.26 14.40
N LEU A 198 -9.63 0.33 13.61
CA LEU A 198 -10.71 0.61 12.65
C LEU A 198 -12.08 0.27 13.24
N ILE A 199 -13.03 1.17 13.02
CA ILE A 199 -14.43 1.02 13.41
C ILE A 199 -15.26 0.75 12.16
N ALA A 200 -15.83 -0.44 12.12
CA ALA A 200 -16.73 -0.93 11.10
C ALA A 200 -17.99 -1.52 11.74
N LYS A 201 -18.98 -1.91 10.92
CA LYS A 201 -20.23 -2.51 11.42
C LYS A 201 -19.98 -3.78 12.23
N ASN A 202 -18.97 -4.56 11.86
CA ASN A 202 -18.58 -5.79 12.56
C ASN A 202 -17.76 -5.54 13.85
N SER A 203 -17.43 -4.28 14.18
CA SER A 203 -16.82 -3.91 15.44
C SER A 203 -17.81 -3.89 16.61
N PHE A 204 -19.11 -4.10 16.34
CA PHE A 204 -20.15 -4.12 17.37
C PHE A 204 -20.95 -5.41 17.31
N THR A 205 -21.26 -5.99 18.48
CA THR A 205 -22.17 -7.13 18.59
C THR A 205 -23.63 -6.69 18.48
N LYS A 206 -24.57 -7.65 18.40
CA LYS A 206 -26.01 -7.35 18.41
C LYS A 206 -26.44 -6.62 19.69
N GLU A 207 -25.76 -6.89 20.79
CA GLU A 207 -25.93 -6.27 22.11
C GLU A 207 -25.19 -4.92 22.23
N ARG A 208 -24.64 -4.40 21.12
CA ARG A 208 -23.88 -3.14 21.03
C ARG A 208 -22.61 -3.09 21.88
N SER A 209 -22.07 -4.27 22.23
CA SER A 209 -20.73 -4.36 22.83
C SER A 209 -19.68 -4.11 21.76
N PHE A 210 -18.58 -3.41 22.11
CA PHE A 210 -17.49 -3.17 21.18
C PHE A 210 -16.55 -4.37 21.17
N LYS A 211 -16.15 -4.79 19.98
CA LYS A 211 -15.17 -5.84 19.74
C LYS A 211 -14.14 -5.34 18.74
N ASP A 212 -12.88 -5.28 19.18
CA ASP A 212 -11.80 -4.81 18.32
C ASP A 212 -11.46 -5.85 17.24
N VAL A 213 -11.35 -5.39 15.99
CA VAL A 213 -11.11 -6.26 14.83
C VAL A 213 -9.64 -6.69 14.73
N TYR A 214 -8.72 -5.93 15.31
CA TYR A 214 -7.28 -6.19 15.31
C TYR A 214 -6.77 -6.73 16.63
N PHE A 215 -7.24 -6.17 17.74
CA PHE A 215 -6.67 -6.39 19.07
C PHE A 215 -7.45 -7.37 19.94
N GLY A 216 -8.65 -7.81 19.50
CA GLY A 216 -9.46 -8.75 20.27
C GLY A 216 -9.72 -8.24 21.69
N ASP A 217 -9.29 -9.01 22.69
CA ASP A 217 -9.48 -8.73 24.12
C ASP A 217 -8.33 -7.93 24.77
N LEU A 218 -7.37 -7.40 24.00
CA LEU A 218 -6.21 -6.67 24.53
C LEU A 218 -6.58 -5.57 25.53
N ALA A 219 -7.67 -4.85 25.30
CA ALA A 219 -8.15 -3.81 26.21
C ALA A 219 -8.41 -4.33 27.64
N LYS A 220 -8.91 -5.57 27.77
CA LYS A 220 -9.13 -6.22 29.08
C LYS A 220 -7.82 -6.59 29.74
N CYS A 221 -6.83 -7.05 28.97
CA CYS A 221 -5.49 -7.35 29.50
C CYS A 221 -4.82 -6.08 30.03
N VAL A 222 -4.90 -4.99 29.27
CA VAL A 222 -4.40 -3.66 29.68
C VAL A 222 -5.04 -3.19 30.98
N GLU A 223 -6.37 -3.34 31.11
CA GLU A 223 -7.09 -3.00 32.35
C GLU A 223 -6.67 -3.90 33.53
N ALA A 224 -6.50 -5.20 33.30
CA ALA A 224 -6.04 -6.14 34.32
C ALA A 224 -4.61 -5.85 34.80
N ASP A 225 -3.76 -5.27 33.94
CA ASP A 225 -2.40 -4.82 34.27
C ASP A 225 -2.38 -3.45 34.97
N GLY A 226 -3.54 -2.87 35.29
CA GLY A 226 -3.67 -1.64 36.08
C GLY A 226 -3.63 -0.35 35.25
N TYR A 227 -3.76 -0.44 33.93
CA TYR A 227 -3.81 0.72 33.03
C TYR A 227 -5.24 1.12 32.66
N SER A 228 -5.41 2.34 32.15
CA SER A 228 -6.69 2.80 31.59
C SER A 228 -6.74 2.58 30.08
N PRO A 229 -7.44 1.55 29.55
CA PRO A 229 -7.56 1.35 28.11
C PRO A 229 -8.38 2.46 27.46
N VAL A 230 -7.86 3.01 26.36
CA VAL A 230 -8.55 4.01 25.52
C VAL A 230 -8.56 3.55 24.08
N VAL A 231 -9.73 3.34 23.51
CA VAL A 231 -9.91 3.01 22.09
C VAL A 231 -10.03 4.28 21.27
N MET A 232 -9.16 4.42 20.28
CA MET A 232 -9.24 5.47 19.27
C MET A 232 -9.57 4.86 17.90
N GLY A 233 -10.78 5.10 17.42
CA GLY A 233 -11.28 4.50 16.20
C GLY A 233 -11.23 5.43 15.00
N GLN A 234 -10.78 4.93 13.85
CA GLN A 234 -11.12 5.50 12.54
C GLN A 234 -12.39 4.86 12.00
N LEU A 235 -13.33 5.67 11.52
CA LEU A 235 -14.46 5.15 10.76
C LEU A 235 -14.00 4.54 9.42
N HIS A 236 -14.19 3.23 9.25
CA HIS A 236 -13.89 2.51 8.01
C HIS A 236 -15.13 2.38 7.10
N ASP A 237 -16.28 2.05 7.68
CA ASP A 237 -17.54 1.89 6.95
C ASP A 237 -18.28 3.21 6.72
N LYS A 238 -19.19 3.22 5.74
CA LYS A 238 -20.17 4.31 5.61
C LYS A 238 -20.99 4.41 6.90
N LEU A 239 -21.13 5.63 7.42
CA LEU A 239 -21.93 5.92 8.60
C LEU A 239 -23.41 5.62 8.32
N THR A 240 -23.90 4.48 8.81
CA THR A 240 -25.33 4.12 8.83
C THR A 240 -25.98 4.52 10.15
N GLY A 241 -27.31 4.57 10.19
CA GLY A 241 -28.05 4.86 11.43
C GLY A 241 -27.68 3.90 12.57
N ASP A 242 -27.57 2.61 12.28
CA ASP A 242 -27.18 1.60 13.27
C ASP A 242 -25.77 1.79 13.81
N LEU A 243 -24.81 2.07 12.91
CA LEU A 243 -23.41 2.30 13.31
C LEU A 243 -23.30 3.57 14.15
N LEU A 244 -24.01 4.64 13.76
CA LEU A 244 -24.10 5.88 14.53
C LEU A 244 -24.70 5.64 15.92
N ASN A 245 -25.77 4.84 16.01
CA ASN A 245 -26.39 4.49 17.30
C ASN A 245 -25.44 3.70 18.21
N ASN A 246 -24.65 2.78 17.64
CA ASN A 246 -23.64 2.01 18.38
C ASN A 246 -22.49 2.88 18.87
N ILE A 247 -22.01 3.80 18.04
CA ILE A 247 -21.00 4.81 18.43
C ILE A 247 -21.55 5.68 19.56
N ASN A 248 -22.77 6.21 19.39
CA ASN A 248 -23.39 7.11 20.37
C ASN A 248 -23.76 6.44 21.69
N SER A 249 -23.83 5.11 21.75
CA SER A 249 -23.99 4.37 23.01
C SER A 249 -22.68 4.24 23.80
N LYS A 250 -21.53 4.53 23.18
CA LYS A 250 -20.22 4.61 23.84
C LYS A 250 -19.96 6.08 24.23
N LYS A 251 -20.45 6.48 25.41
CA LYS A 251 -20.33 7.85 25.94
C LYS A 251 -19.27 7.99 27.05
N ASP A 252 -18.52 6.94 27.33
CA ASP A 252 -17.46 6.94 28.33
C ASP A 252 -16.13 7.44 27.76
N ASN A 253 -15.22 7.88 28.63
CA ASN A 253 -13.92 8.44 28.24
C ASN A 253 -12.94 7.38 27.70
N SER A 254 -13.40 6.16 27.45
CA SER A 254 -12.59 5.04 26.95
C SER A 254 -12.69 4.87 25.43
N PHE A 255 -13.57 5.61 24.74
CA PHE A 255 -13.82 5.41 23.31
C PHE A 255 -13.94 6.73 22.55
N PHE A 256 -13.05 6.96 21.59
CA PHE A 256 -13.03 8.17 20.77
C PHE A 256 -12.97 7.83 19.28
N LEU A 257 -13.77 8.52 18.47
CA LEU A 257 -13.57 8.51 17.02
C LEU A 257 -12.64 9.62 16.61
N LEU A 258 -11.76 9.36 15.64
CA LEU A 258 -10.88 10.38 15.08
C LEU A 258 -11.68 11.57 14.53
N GLU A 259 -12.87 11.30 13.96
CA GLU A 259 -13.82 12.30 13.49
C GLU A 259 -14.36 13.23 14.59
N HIS A 260 -14.35 12.81 15.85
CA HIS A 260 -14.74 13.66 16.98
C HIS A 260 -13.63 14.60 17.42
N ILE A 261 -12.36 14.24 17.18
CA ILE A 261 -11.18 14.88 17.75
C ILE A 261 -10.80 16.18 17.01
N TRP A 262 -10.88 16.22 15.68
CA TRP A 262 -10.49 17.41 14.92
C TRP A 262 -11.60 18.48 14.93
N SER A 263 -11.16 19.74 14.93
CA SER A 263 -12.04 20.92 14.89
C SER A 263 -12.28 21.41 13.45
N LEU A 264 -13.24 22.32 13.26
CA LEU A 264 -13.42 22.99 11.97
C LEU A 264 -12.20 23.83 11.57
N LYS A 265 -11.46 24.38 12.54
CA LYS A 265 -10.22 25.10 12.28
C LYS A 265 -9.17 24.16 11.69
N ASP A 266 -9.05 22.94 12.23
CA ASP A 266 -8.14 21.92 11.69
C ASP A 266 -8.54 21.56 10.27
N LEU A 267 -9.82 21.27 10.04
CA LEU A 267 -10.34 20.94 8.72
C LEU A 267 -10.08 22.05 7.69
N LEU A 268 -10.37 23.31 8.05
CA LEU A 268 -10.09 24.47 7.20
C LEU A 268 -8.60 24.66 6.95
N SER A 269 -7.75 24.41 7.95
CA SER A 269 -6.30 24.53 7.81
C SER A 269 -5.74 23.49 6.83
N VAL A 270 -6.20 22.24 6.92
CA VAL A 270 -5.82 21.15 6.02
C VAL A 270 -6.32 21.42 4.61
N PHE A 271 -7.57 21.91 4.47
CA PHE A 271 -8.11 22.30 3.17
C PHE A 271 -7.27 23.39 2.51
N LYS A 272 -6.95 24.47 3.23
CA LYS A 272 -6.08 25.55 2.74
C LYS A 272 -4.69 25.04 2.37
N ARG A 273 -4.12 24.12 3.16
CA ARG A 273 -2.83 23.49 2.86
C ARG A 273 -2.88 22.68 1.58
N GLY A 274 -3.90 21.83 1.41
CA GLY A 274 -4.13 21.06 0.18
C GLY A 274 -4.27 21.94 -1.07
N LEU A 275 -4.99 23.07 -0.97
CA LEU A 275 -5.07 24.03 -2.08
C LEU A 275 -3.72 24.69 -2.35
N LYS A 276 -3.01 25.13 -1.31
CA LYS A 276 -1.71 25.78 -1.44
C LYS A 276 -0.70 24.87 -2.12
N ASP A 277 -0.63 23.60 -1.71
CA ASP A 277 0.35 22.66 -2.25
C ASP A 277 -0.02 22.22 -3.67
N PHE A 278 -1.31 22.09 -3.98
CA PHE A 278 -1.78 21.81 -5.34
C PHE A 278 -1.39 22.91 -6.35
N PHE A 279 -1.55 24.18 -5.98
CA PHE A 279 -1.13 25.33 -6.80
C PHE A 279 0.34 25.74 -6.56
N GLY A 280 1.05 24.99 -5.72
CA GLY A 280 2.43 25.24 -5.37
C GLY A 280 3.37 25.02 -6.54
N ARG A 281 4.63 25.43 -6.36
CA ARG A 281 5.70 25.08 -7.28
C ARG A 281 6.03 23.60 -7.14
N GLU A 282 6.38 22.98 -8.24
CA GLU A 282 6.94 21.63 -8.24
C GLU A 282 8.19 21.58 -7.36
N PRO A 283 8.36 20.53 -6.55
CA PRO A 283 9.52 20.42 -5.69
C PRO A 283 10.78 20.13 -6.50
N GLU A 284 11.92 20.38 -5.88
CA GLU A 284 13.19 19.87 -6.37
C GLU A 284 13.32 18.41 -5.96
N TRP A 285 13.45 17.52 -6.94
CA TRP A 285 13.61 16.09 -6.68
C TRP A 285 15.08 15.78 -6.42
N PRO A 286 15.43 15.17 -5.26
CA PRO A 286 16.81 14.80 -4.96
C PRO A 286 17.32 13.68 -5.89
N LEU A 287 16.40 12.91 -6.48
CA LEU A 287 16.69 11.84 -7.40
C LEU A 287 15.56 11.78 -8.44
N SER A 288 15.94 11.72 -9.72
CA SER A 288 14.99 11.53 -10.82
C SER A 288 15.45 10.51 -11.85
N ASP A 289 16.65 9.94 -11.72
CA ASP A 289 17.08 8.83 -12.58
C ASP A 289 16.59 7.51 -12.00
N PHE A 290 15.88 6.73 -12.81
CA PHE A 290 15.48 5.37 -12.49
C PHE A 290 15.67 4.47 -13.70
N ALA A 291 16.49 3.42 -13.55
CA ALA A 291 16.81 2.49 -14.63
C ALA A 291 17.25 3.19 -15.93
N GLY A 292 18.02 4.29 -15.83
CA GLY A 292 18.50 5.07 -16.97
C GLY A 292 17.48 6.02 -17.61
N PHE A 293 16.28 6.13 -17.04
CA PHE A 293 15.24 7.08 -17.44
C PHE A 293 15.18 8.26 -16.48
N ASP A 294 15.06 9.49 -17.00
CA ASP A 294 14.68 10.65 -16.18
C ASP A 294 13.16 10.63 -15.94
N VAL A 295 12.76 10.28 -14.73
CA VAL A 295 11.36 10.17 -14.30
C VAL A 295 10.84 11.44 -13.62
N LYS A 296 11.54 12.58 -13.71
CA LYS A 296 11.11 13.84 -13.06
C LYS A 296 9.68 14.26 -13.41
N GLU A 297 9.35 14.26 -14.70
CA GLU A 297 8.01 14.65 -15.16
C GLU A 297 6.94 13.68 -14.65
N PHE A 298 7.26 12.38 -14.65
CA PHE A 298 6.39 11.35 -14.09
C PHE A 298 6.16 11.56 -12.59
N LEU A 299 7.19 11.88 -11.81
CA LEU A 299 7.08 12.20 -10.39
C LEU A 299 6.20 13.43 -10.12
N ASN A 300 6.38 14.50 -10.89
CA ASN A 300 5.57 15.72 -10.75
C ASN A 300 4.08 15.48 -10.99
N VAL A 301 3.76 14.69 -12.02
CA VAL A 301 2.37 14.37 -12.34
C VAL A 301 1.77 13.52 -11.24
N ASN A 302 2.44 12.44 -10.82
CA ASN A 302 1.96 11.59 -9.72
C ASN A 302 1.79 12.38 -8.43
N LEU A 303 2.71 13.29 -8.10
CA LEU A 303 2.59 14.16 -6.93
C LEU A 303 1.30 14.99 -6.98
N LYS A 304 0.99 15.65 -8.11
CA LYS A 304 -0.26 16.43 -8.24
C LYS A 304 -1.52 15.58 -8.07
N TRP A 305 -1.48 14.34 -8.56
CA TRP A 305 -2.55 13.37 -8.35
C TRP A 305 -2.71 12.98 -6.88
N GLU A 306 -1.59 12.75 -6.19
CA GLU A 306 -1.59 12.32 -4.80
C GLU A 306 -1.96 13.41 -3.81
N LEU A 307 -1.56 14.66 -4.07
CA LEU A 307 -1.97 15.84 -3.28
C LEU A 307 -3.51 16.01 -3.22
N GLN A 308 -4.22 15.38 -4.14
CA GLN A 308 -5.69 15.37 -4.23
C GLN A 308 -6.33 14.05 -3.75
N ALA A 309 -5.53 13.05 -3.40
CA ALA A 309 -6.00 11.74 -2.97
C ALA A 309 -5.97 11.61 -1.44
N GLY A 310 -5.10 10.75 -0.89
CA GLY A 310 -4.98 10.47 0.54
C GLY A 310 -4.19 11.51 1.34
N TYR A 311 -3.65 12.54 0.68
CA TYR A 311 -2.81 13.57 1.28
C TYR A 311 -3.53 14.34 2.41
N THR A 312 -4.73 14.84 2.13
CA THR A 312 -5.53 15.63 3.07
C THR A 312 -6.01 14.80 4.26
N ASP A 313 -6.35 13.52 4.06
CA ASP A 313 -6.64 12.61 5.16
C ASP A 313 -5.41 12.46 6.07
N SER A 314 -4.22 12.21 5.51
CA SER A 314 -2.98 12.05 6.30
C SER A 314 -2.62 13.31 7.10
N LEU A 315 -2.85 14.51 6.55
CA LEU A 315 -2.68 15.76 7.28
C LEU A 315 -3.71 15.95 8.40
N LEU A 316 -4.98 15.60 8.16
CA LEU A 316 -6.03 15.69 9.17
C LEU A 316 -5.78 14.70 10.31
N TYR A 317 -5.22 13.53 10.00
CA TYR A 317 -4.71 12.56 10.96
C TYR A 317 -3.67 13.17 11.89
N TYR A 318 -2.62 13.77 11.34
CA TYR A 318 -1.60 14.46 12.12
C TYR A 318 -2.22 15.49 13.07
N LYS A 319 -3.17 16.33 12.58
CA LYS A 319 -3.86 17.31 13.42
C LYS A 319 -4.68 16.68 14.53
N ALA A 320 -5.48 15.65 14.20
CA ALA A 320 -6.29 14.96 15.18
C ALA A 320 -5.41 14.30 16.26
N THR A 321 -4.31 13.65 15.87
CA THR A 321 -3.36 13.05 16.81
C THR A 321 -2.73 14.08 17.74
N LYS A 322 -2.33 15.26 17.25
CA LYS A 322 -1.84 16.32 18.13
C LYS A 322 -2.89 16.74 19.16
N ASN A 323 -4.11 17.03 18.69
CA ASN A 323 -5.20 17.49 19.54
C ASN A 323 -5.57 16.51 20.67
N ILE A 324 -5.39 15.20 20.46
CA ILE A 324 -5.71 14.20 21.47
C ILE A 324 -4.55 13.91 22.42
N LEU A 325 -3.30 13.91 21.92
CA LEU A 325 -2.13 13.73 22.75
C LEU A 325 -1.99 14.86 23.77
N GLU A 326 -2.29 16.10 23.37
CA GLU A 326 -2.36 17.28 24.27
C GLU A 326 -3.37 17.12 25.41
N LYS A 327 -4.32 16.18 25.31
CA LYS A 327 -5.38 15.97 26.30
C LYS A 327 -5.21 14.70 27.14
N ILE A 328 -4.71 13.62 26.54
CA ILE A 328 -4.66 12.29 27.17
C ILE A 328 -3.27 11.94 27.69
N SER A 329 -2.18 12.47 27.11
CA SER A 329 -0.79 12.14 27.50
C SER A 329 -0.58 10.64 27.77
N PRO A 330 -0.76 9.76 26.76
CA PRO A 330 -0.70 8.32 26.95
C PRO A 330 0.70 7.82 27.32
N GLU A 331 0.76 6.77 28.14
CA GLU A 331 2.03 6.07 28.41
C GLU A 331 2.44 5.21 27.22
N LEU A 332 1.45 4.56 26.61
CA LEU A 332 1.63 3.63 25.51
C LEU A 332 0.54 3.83 24.46
N LEU A 333 0.94 3.67 23.21
CA LEU A 333 0.07 3.72 22.06
C LEU A 333 0.32 2.50 21.18
N ILE A 334 -0.75 1.74 20.92
CA ILE A 334 -0.76 0.54 20.09
C ILE A 334 -1.63 0.76 18.85
N TYR A 335 -1.16 0.39 17.65
CA TYR A 335 -1.91 0.57 16.40
C TYR A 335 -1.58 -0.54 15.37
N PRO A 336 -2.48 -0.92 14.45
CA PRO A 336 -2.13 -1.81 13.34
C PRO A 336 -1.03 -1.19 12.47
N TYR A 337 0.02 -1.95 12.20
CA TYR A 337 1.16 -1.49 11.41
C TYR A 337 1.12 -2.02 9.97
N GLU A 338 0.93 -1.10 9.03
CA GLU A 338 0.97 -1.34 7.57
C GLU A 338 1.86 -0.30 6.84
N ASN A 339 2.63 0.46 7.62
CA ASN A 339 3.49 1.55 7.16
C ASN A 339 2.72 2.57 6.29
N LYS A 340 1.49 2.94 6.69
CA LYS A 340 0.64 3.89 5.94
C LYS A 340 1.08 5.34 6.13
N CYS A 341 0.76 6.20 5.16
CA CYS A 341 0.99 7.66 5.28
C CYS A 341 0.29 8.24 6.52
N THR A 342 -0.93 7.80 6.82
CA THR A 342 -1.66 8.18 8.03
C THR A 342 -0.93 7.75 9.29
N GLU A 343 -0.34 6.55 9.33
CA GLU A 343 0.46 6.03 10.46
C GLU A 343 1.77 6.81 10.62
N ARG A 344 2.45 7.17 9.53
CA ARG A 344 3.67 7.97 9.58
C ARG A 344 3.40 9.40 10.08
N MET A 345 2.32 10.01 9.58
CA MET A 345 1.86 11.32 10.04
C MET A 345 1.39 11.29 11.49
N PHE A 346 0.80 10.19 11.91
CA PHE A 346 0.44 9.90 13.29
C PHE A 346 1.69 9.80 14.20
N LEU A 347 2.69 9.01 13.82
CA LEU A 347 3.95 8.89 14.56
C LEU A 347 4.71 10.22 14.62
N LYS A 348 4.71 10.98 13.52
CA LYS A 348 5.27 12.33 13.49
C LYS A 348 4.59 13.26 14.50
N ALA A 349 3.28 13.17 14.66
CA ALA A 349 2.57 13.93 15.70
C ALA A 349 2.97 13.48 17.11
N VAL A 350 3.12 12.17 17.35
CA VAL A 350 3.59 11.62 18.63
C VAL A 350 4.98 12.18 18.98
N SER A 351 5.94 12.06 18.07
CA SER A 351 7.33 12.53 18.31
C SER A 351 7.42 14.02 18.60
N GLU A 352 6.51 14.83 18.07
CA GLU A 352 6.53 16.29 18.26
C GLU A 352 5.84 16.75 19.53
N VAL A 353 4.79 16.06 19.97
CA VAL A 353 3.89 16.53 21.04
C VAL A 353 4.01 15.69 22.31
N SER A 354 4.30 14.40 22.18
CA SER A 354 4.44 13.49 23.32
C SER A 354 5.59 12.50 23.07
N PRO A 355 6.85 12.99 23.06
CA PRO A 355 8.02 12.16 22.77
C PRO A 355 8.24 11.04 23.79
N ASP A 356 7.66 11.15 24.99
CA ASP A 356 7.73 10.13 26.02
C ASP A 356 6.71 8.99 25.83
N THR A 357 5.65 9.21 25.03
CA THR A 357 4.67 8.16 24.69
C THR A 357 5.38 7.04 23.94
N LYS A 358 5.30 5.81 24.45
CA LYS A 358 5.80 4.63 23.73
C LYS A 358 4.83 4.22 22.63
N THR A 359 5.36 3.75 21.51
CA THR A 359 4.58 3.37 20.34
C THR A 359 4.85 1.93 19.92
N ILE A 360 3.78 1.17 19.72
CA ILE A 360 3.83 -0.22 19.26
C ILE A 360 2.99 -0.35 17.97
N GLY A 361 3.67 -0.68 16.88
CA GLY A 361 3.04 -1.11 15.65
C GLY A 361 2.73 -2.61 15.66
N TYR A 362 1.46 -3.00 15.67
CA TYR A 362 1.04 -4.39 15.57
C TYR A 362 0.89 -4.82 14.11
N GLN A 363 1.87 -5.56 13.61
CA GLN A 363 1.85 -6.11 12.26
C GLN A 363 0.98 -7.37 12.27
N HIS A 364 -0.25 -7.24 11.78
CA HIS A 364 -1.29 -8.26 11.90
C HIS A 364 -1.40 -9.20 10.68
N ALA A 365 -0.92 -8.77 9.52
CA ALA A 365 -1.10 -9.45 8.24
C ALA A 365 0.06 -10.41 7.91
N VAL A 366 -0.18 -11.39 7.04
CA VAL A 366 0.91 -12.20 6.47
C VAL A 366 1.69 -11.34 5.49
N LEU A 367 3.02 -11.33 5.61
CA LEU A 367 3.89 -10.60 4.69
C LEU A 367 4.54 -11.52 3.67
N THR A 368 4.62 -11.03 2.44
CA THR A 368 5.37 -11.63 1.33
C THR A 368 6.33 -10.59 0.76
N PRO A 369 7.36 -11.00 -0.02
CA PRO A 369 8.28 -10.06 -0.67
C PRO A 369 7.60 -9.01 -1.57
N LYS A 370 6.35 -9.22 -2.00
CA LYS A 370 5.55 -8.25 -2.77
C LYS A 370 5.11 -7.03 -1.95
N HIS A 371 5.12 -7.12 -0.61
CA HIS A 371 4.77 -6.03 0.30
C HIS A 371 5.93 -5.03 0.41
N ILE A 372 6.41 -4.48 -0.71
CA ILE A 372 7.65 -3.68 -0.78
C ILE A 372 7.64 -2.46 0.16
N HIS A 373 6.48 -1.95 0.53
CA HIS A 373 6.29 -0.88 1.52
C HIS A 373 6.73 -1.25 2.96
N MET A 374 6.93 -2.54 3.25
CA MET A 374 7.39 -3.04 4.55
C MET A 374 8.91 -3.26 4.60
N PHE A 375 9.64 -2.95 3.53
CA PHE A 375 11.07 -3.18 3.45
C PHE A 375 11.76 -1.85 3.17
N LEU A 376 12.68 -1.47 4.07
CA LEU A 376 13.35 -0.18 4.04
C LEU A 376 14.59 -0.25 3.15
N ALA A 377 14.88 0.85 2.48
CA ALA A 377 16.19 1.02 1.85
C ALA A 377 17.27 1.18 2.92
N LYS A 378 18.54 1.09 2.51
CA LYS A 378 19.67 1.38 3.40
C LYS A 378 19.52 2.79 3.99
N ASP A 379 19.75 2.93 5.30
CA ASP A 379 19.72 4.18 6.06
C ASP A 379 18.36 4.94 6.08
N GLU A 380 17.31 4.39 5.45
CA GLU A 380 15.97 5.02 5.42
C GLU A 380 15.32 5.10 6.81
N SER A 381 15.60 4.13 7.69
CA SER A 381 15.02 4.09 9.03
C SER A 381 15.35 5.32 9.89
N GLU A 382 16.38 6.08 9.52
CA GLU A 382 16.78 7.30 10.25
C GLU A 382 15.85 8.49 9.96
N SER A 383 15.26 8.55 8.77
CA SER A 383 14.35 9.64 8.39
C SER A 383 12.87 9.26 8.50
N LEU A 384 12.56 7.98 8.37
CA LEU A 384 11.20 7.46 8.34
C LEU A 384 10.56 7.50 9.74
N PRO A 385 9.34 8.08 9.91
CA PRO A 385 8.59 7.94 11.15
C PRO A 385 8.25 6.47 11.40
N LEU A 386 8.90 5.87 12.40
CA LEU A 386 8.75 4.49 12.84
C LEU A 386 8.27 4.42 14.30
N PRO A 387 7.55 3.36 14.68
CA PRO A 387 7.24 3.13 16.09
C PRO A 387 8.49 2.66 16.85
N ASP A 388 8.46 2.77 18.17
CA ASP A 388 9.55 2.26 19.04
C ASP A 388 9.71 0.75 18.90
N ARG A 389 8.59 0.03 18.74
CA ARG A 389 8.57 -1.41 18.52
C ARG A 389 7.52 -1.83 17.49
N ILE A 390 7.81 -2.91 16.78
CA ILE A 390 6.87 -3.60 15.90
C ILE A 390 6.66 -5.01 16.45
N VAL A 391 5.43 -5.36 16.78
CA VAL A 391 5.04 -6.69 17.24
C VAL A 391 4.31 -7.40 16.11
N THR A 392 4.81 -8.55 15.68
CA THR A 392 4.23 -9.29 14.54
C THR A 392 3.27 -10.38 14.99
N ASN A 393 2.36 -10.77 14.10
CA ASN A 393 1.46 -11.91 14.25
C ASN A 393 2.20 -13.26 14.10
N GLY A 394 3.18 -13.52 14.95
CA GLY A 394 3.95 -14.76 14.99
C GLY A 394 5.40 -14.66 14.48
N PRO A 395 6.19 -15.73 14.69
CA PRO A 395 7.65 -15.71 14.53
C PRO A 395 8.12 -15.64 13.06
N TYR A 396 7.33 -16.16 12.11
CA TYR A 396 7.72 -16.15 10.70
C TYR A 396 7.83 -14.71 10.15
N THR A 397 6.80 -13.89 10.40
CA THR A 397 6.81 -12.49 9.95
C THR A 397 7.89 -11.68 10.66
N ALA A 398 8.11 -11.91 11.97
CA ALA A 398 9.22 -11.29 12.69
C ALA A 398 10.57 -11.63 12.06
N ARG A 399 10.78 -12.91 11.72
CA ARG A 399 12.01 -13.37 11.06
C ARG A 399 12.20 -12.69 9.71
N LEU A 400 11.17 -12.68 8.86
CA LEU A 400 11.23 -12.04 7.54
C LEU A 400 11.62 -10.56 7.63
N LEU A 401 10.99 -9.79 8.54
CA LEU A 401 11.27 -8.37 8.72
C LEU A 401 12.67 -8.11 9.31
N ARG A 402 13.14 -8.96 10.24
CA ARG A 402 14.51 -8.84 10.78
C ARG A 402 15.57 -9.16 9.72
N GLU A 403 15.37 -10.22 8.94
CA GLU A 403 16.36 -10.68 7.97
C GLU A 403 16.40 -9.82 6.70
N THR A 404 15.26 -9.25 6.29
CA THR A 404 15.15 -8.59 4.97
C THR A 404 14.51 -7.21 5.00
N GLY A 405 13.95 -6.77 6.14
CA GLY A 405 13.21 -5.51 6.29
C GLY A 405 14.08 -4.26 6.49
N ASN A 406 15.35 -4.44 6.86
CA ASN A 406 16.28 -3.36 7.17
C ASN A 406 15.77 -2.40 8.28
N TYR A 407 15.13 -2.97 9.31
CA TYR A 407 14.72 -2.23 10.51
C TYR A 407 15.85 -2.19 11.54
N PRO A 408 15.90 -1.18 12.43
CA PRO A 408 16.83 -1.15 13.54
C PRO A 408 16.77 -2.40 14.42
N GLU A 409 17.91 -2.79 14.98
CA GLU A 409 18.02 -3.94 15.86
C GLU A 409 17.11 -3.78 17.09
N GLY A 410 16.46 -4.88 17.51
CA GLY A 410 15.55 -4.89 18.65
C GLY A 410 14.15 -4.30 18.40
N MET A 411 13.91 -3.62 17.27
CA MET A 411 12.61 -3.03 16.95
C MET A 411 11.52 -4.10 16.70
N ILE A 412 11.88 -5.20 16.03
CA ILE A 412 10.93 -6.26 15.65
C ILE A 412 10.85 -7.35 16.72
N THR A 413 9.65 -7.62 17.24
CA THR A 413 9.35 -8.68 18.22
C THR A 413 8.25 -9.61 17.71
N ALA A 414 8.39 -10.92 17.95
CA ALA A 414 7.33 -11.88 17.62
C ALA A 414 6.25 -11.84 18.71
N GLY A 415 5.00 -11.57 18.32
CA GLY A 415 3.82 -11.66 19.18
C GLY A 415 2.91 -12.83 18.80
N THR A 416 1.64 -12.69 19.13
CA THR A 416 0.58 -13.67 18.85
C THR A 416 -0.55 -13.05 18.02
N ALA A 417 -1.45 -13.90 17.54
CA ALA A 417 -2.64 -13.51 16.78
C ALA A 417 -3.71 -12.91 17.70
N LEU A 418 -3.61 -11.62 18.04
CA LEU A 418 -4.53 -10.93 18.97
C LEU A 418 -6.01 -11.02 18.56
N ARG A 419 -6.32 -11.13 17.27
CA ARG A 419 -7.69 -11.27 16.76
C ARG A 419 -8.29 -12.66 16.98
N GLN A 420 -7.44 -13.70 17.04
CA GLN A 420 -7.91 -15.06 17.25
C GLN A 420 -8.24 -15.20 18.74
N ALA A 421 -9.47 -15.63 19.05
CA ALA A 421 -9.89 -15.79 20.44
C ALA A 421 -8.88 -16.69 21.17
N ALA A 422 -8.54 -16.31 22.42
CA ALA A 422 -7.64 -17.08 23.28
C ALA A 422 -8.16 -18.52 23.52
N GLU A 423 -9.48 -18.72 23.37
CA GLU A 423 -10.12 -20.03 23.39
C GLU A 423 -10.02 -20.68 22.01
N ILE A 424 -8.83 -21.19 21.68
CA ILE A 424 -8.76 -22.37 20.83
C ILE A 424 -9.26 -23.50 21.73
N PRO A 425 -10.44 -24.09 21.47
CA PRO A 425 -10.94 -25.19 22.30
C PRO A 425 -9.87 -26.28 22.39
N ASP A 426 -9.69 -26.94 23.55
CA ASP A 426 -8.64 -27.95 23.76
C ASP A 426 -8.62 -29.04 22.67
N GLU A 427 -9.76 -29.31 22.03
CA GLU A 427 -9.90 -30.21 20.87
C GLU A 427 -9.12 -29.79 19.61
N PHE A 428 -8.70 -28.52 19.51
CA PHE A 428 -7.81 -27.98 18.46
C PHE A 428 -6.36 -27.85 18.92
N ILE A 429 -6.09 -27.93 20.23
CA ILE A 429 -4.73 -27.92 20.79
C ILE A 429 -4.16 -29.32 20.65
N LYS A 430 -3.34 -29.52 19.61
CA LYS A 430 -2.63 -30.78 19.29
C LYS A 430 -3.56 -31.99 19.13
N LYS A 431 -4.23 -32.10 17.98
CA LYS A 431 -4.32 -33.43 17.37
C LYS A 431 -2.90 -33.85 17.01
N GLU A 432 -2.45 -35.02 17.49
CA GLU A 432 -1.27 -35.66 16.92
C GLU A 432 -1.38 -35.60 15.40
N SER A 433 -0.31 -35.19 14.73
CA SER A 433 -0.28 -35.17 13.28
C SER A 433 -0.73 -36.56 12.81
N PRO A 434 -1.85 -36.66 12.06
CA PRO A 434 -2.40 -37.97 11.74
C PRO A 434 -1.32 -38.77 11.03
N LYS A 435 -1.06 -40.01 11.49
CA LYS A 435 -0.07 -40.93 10.89
C LYS A 435 -0.28 -41.12 9.39
N ARG A 436 -1.49 -40.81 8.90
CA ARG A 436 -1.85 -40.79 7.49
C ARG A 436 -2.67 -39.55 7.15
N VAL A 437 -2.16 -38.72 6.24
CA VAL A 437 -2.89 -37.57 5.70
C VAL A 437 -3.89 -38.07 4.66
N LYS A 438 -5.20 -37.88 4.91
CA LYS A 438 -6.27 -38.22 3.97
C LYS A 438 -6.86 -37.01 3.25
N ASN A 439 -6.72 -35.82 3.81
CA ASN A 439 -7.26 -34.60 3.24
C ASN A 439 -6.15 -33.57 3.16
N VAL A 440 -5.92 -33.01 1.98
CA VAL A 440 -4.98 -31.92 1.74
C VAL A 440 -5.77 -30.71 1.28
N LEU A 441 -5.72 -29.64 2.07
CA LEU A 441 -6.20 -28.32 1.65
C LEU A 441 -5.04 -27.56 1.02
N LEU A 442 -5.08 -27.38 -0.29
CA LEU A 442 -4.17 -26.47 -0.97
C LEU A 442 -4.78 -25.07 -0.97
N THR A 443 -4.18 -24.18 -0.18
CA THR A 443 -4.44 -22.75 -0.28
C THR A 443 -3.56 -22.19 -1.38
N LEU A 444 -4.17 -21.77 -2.49
CA LEU A 444 -3.41 -21.12 -3.56
C LEU A 444 -2.88 -19.78 -3.04
N ALA A 445 -1.56 -19.61 -3.15
CA ALA A 445 -0.88 -18.40 -2.74
C ALA A 445 -1.08 -17.28 -3.77
N GLU A 446 -0.64 -16.06 -3.46
CA GLU A 446 -0.77 -14.94 -4.39
C GLU A 446 0.36 -14.90 -5.45
N GLY A 447 1.49 -15.59 -5.25
CA GLY A 447 2.67 -15.52 -6.11
C GLY A 447 2.83 -16.71 -7.07
N VAL A 448 3.30 -16.43 -8.30
CA VAL A 448 3.55 -17.45 -9.34
C VAL A 448 4.48 -18.56 -8.88
N GLU A 449 5.56 -18.24 -8.15
CA GLU A 449 6.46 -19.28 -7.61
C GLU A 449 5.78 -20.17 -6.58
N GLU A 450 4.90 -19.60 -5.75
CA GLU A 450 4.17 -20.35 -4.74
C GLU A 450 3.09 -21.22 -5.41
N TYR A 451 2.50 -20.75 -6.51
CA TYR A 451 1.70 -21.56 -7.42
C TYR A 451 2.52 -22.71 -8.01
N ASP A 452 3.68 -22.44 -8.60
CA ASP A 452 4.53 -23.45 -9.22
C ASP A 452 4.99 -24.50 -8.21
N LYS A 453 5.40 -24.08 -7.01
CA LYS A 453 5.76 -24.98 -5.90
C LYS A 453 4.54 -25.78 -5.42
N GLY A 454 3.39 -25.15 -5.28
CA GLY A 454 2.14 -25.81 -4.88
C GLY A 454 1.71 -26.86 -5.91
N LEU A 455 1.78 -26.53 -7.20
CA LEU A 455 1.46 -27.44 -8.30
C LEU A 455 2.51 -28.54 -8.45
N ALA A 456 3.79 -28.24 -8.28
CA ALA A 456 4.87 -29.24 -8.26
C ALA A 456 4.65 -30.23 -7.11
N PHE A 457 4.34 -29.73 -5.90
CA PHE A 457 3.98 -30.57 -4.76
C PHE A 457 2.78 -31.46 -5.04
N LEU A 458 1.71 -30.93 -5.65
CA LEU A 458 0.57 -31.74 -6.08
C LEU A 458 0.95 -32.81 -7.11
N ARG A 459 1.80 -32.49 -8.08
CA ARG A 459 2.30 -33.44 -9.10
C ARG A 459 3.13 -34.54 -8.45
N ASP A 460 3.95 -34.21 -7.45
CA ASP A 460 4.77 -35.18 -6.75
C ASP A 460 3.92 -36.14 -5.92
N ILE A 461 2.87 -35.62 -5.24
CA ILE A 461 1.88 -36.50 -4.59
C ILE A 461 1.15 -37.35 -5.63
N GLN A 462 0.82 -36.79 -6.80
CA GLN A 462 0.15 -37.56 -7.86
C GLN A 462 0.98 -38.72 -8.39
N LYS A 463 2.31 -38.56 -8.44
CA LYS A 463 3.25 -39.61 -8.86
C LYS A 463 3.47 -40.65 -7.77
N SER A 464 3.27 -40.30 -6.50
CA SER A 464 3.23 -41.30 -5.44
C SER A 464 1.95 -42.14 -5.61
N ASN A 465 2.05 -43.47 -5.61
CA ASN A 465 0.92 -44.41 -5.78
C ASN A 465 -0.15 -44.35 -4.65
N ASP A 466 -0.21 -43.26 -3.88
CA ASP A 466 -1.19 -42.97 -2.83
C ASP A 466 -2.36 -42.08 -3.31
N THR A 467 -2.40 -41.73 -4.60
CA THR A 467 -3.43 -40.86 -5.22
C THR A 467 -4.87 -41.29 -4.99
N GLY A 468 -5.15 -42.59 -4.90
CA GLY A 468 -6.49 -43.10 -4.62
C GLY A 468 -6.96 -42.92 -3.17
N LYS A 469 -6.16 -42.32 -2.29
CA LYS A 469 -6.40 -42.28 -0.83
C LYS A 469 -6.35 -40.88 -0.20
N ILE A 470 -6.13 -39.84 -1.00
CA ILE A 470 -6.00 -38.44 -0.54
C ILE A 470 -7.04 -37.57 -1.26
N ASP A 471 -7.94 -36.96 -0.51
CA ASP A 471 -8.88 -35.93 -0.97
C ASP A 471 -8.16 -34.57 -1.04
N PHE A 472 -8.19 -33.92 -2.21
CA PHE A 472 -7.61 -32.61 -2.43
C PHE A 472 -8.70 -31.56 -2.51
N ARG A 473 -8.62 -30.57 -1.64
CA ARG A 473 -9.47 -29.38 -1.70
C ARG A 473 -8.62 -28.19 -2.05
N VAL A 474 -9.02 -27.46 -3.08
CA VAL A 474 -8.34 -26.23 -3.50
C VAL A 474 -9.16 -25.06 -3.00
N ARG A 475 -8.55 -24.22 -2.16
CA ARG A 475 -9.09 -22.91 -1.81
C ARG A 475 -8.40 -21.88 -2.66
N LEU A 476 -9.14 -21.32 -3.62
CA LEU A 476 -8.74 -20.11 -4.32
C LEU A 476 -8.64 -18.98 -3.30
N HIS A 477 -7.56 -18.20 -3.36
CA HIS A 477 -7.52 -16.93 -2.63
C HIS A 477 -8.66 -16.03 -3.15
N PRO A 478 -9.42 -15.34 -2.27
CA PRO A 478 -10.46 -14.41 -2.69
C PRO A 478 -9.91 -13.19 -3.43
#